data_AF-A0A953W4N6-F1
#
_entry.id   AF-A0A953W4N6-F1
#
_cell.length_a   1.000
_cell.length_b   1.000
_cell.length_c   1.000
_cell.angle_alpha   90.00
_cell.angle_beta   90.00
_cell.angle_gamma   90.00
#
_symmetry.space_group_name_H-M   'P 1'
#
loop_
_entity.id
_entity.type
_entity.pdbx_description
1 polymer ?
#
loop_
_entity_poly.entity_id
_entity_poly.type
_entity_poly.pdbx_seq_one_letter_code
_entity_poly.pdbx_strand_id
1 'polypeptide(L)' 'MASTALTLALSPEQGLQRYLSEIRKFPMLTKEDEFMLAKSWQEHGDTRAAHKLVTSHLRLVAKIAMGYR' A
#
# COMPACT_ATOMS: atom_id res chain seq x y z
N MET A 1 21.96 -10.10 -25.41
CA MET A 1 20.48 -10.08 -25.31
C MET A 1 19.93 -10.01 -23.87
N ALA A 2 20.72 -10.29 -22.81
CA ALA A 2 20.23 -10.23 -21.42
C ALA A 2 20.04 -8.80 -20.86
N SER A 3 20.71 -7.79 -21.46
CA SER A 3 20.69 -6.42 -20.91
C SER A 3 19.38 -5.67 -21.18
N THR A 4 18.67 -5.94 -22.28
CA THR A 4 17.45 -5.20 -22.66
C THR A 4 16.22 -5.61 -21.85
N ALA A 5 16.14 -6.89 -21.44
CA ALA A 5 15.02 -7.43 -20.67
C ALA A 5 15.00 -6.92 -19.22
N LEU A 6 16.18 -6.66 -18.62
CA LEU A 6 16.30 -6.10 -17.28
C LEU A 6 15.91 -4.61 -17.27
N THR A 7 16.30 -3.84 -18.30
CA THR A 7 16.00 -2.40 -18.41
C THR A 7 14.50 -2.11 -18.62
N LEU A 8 13.79 -2.96 -19.38
CA LEU A 8 12.34 -2.84 -19.55
C LEU A 8 11.62 -2.92 -18.19
N ALA A 9 11.96 -3.92 -17.37
CA ALA A 9 11.36 -4.16 -16.05
C ALA A 9 11.61 -3.04 -15.00
N LEU A 10 12.49 -2.08 -15.30
CA LEU A 10 12.95 -1.03 -14.40
C LEU A 10 12.54 0.39 -14.83
N SER A 11 11.74 0.55 -15.90
CA SER A 11 11.22 1.87 -16.23
C SER A 11 10.35 2.39 -15.06
N PRO A 12 10.53 3.66 -14.62
CA PRO A 12 9.80 4.22 -13.48
C PRO A 12 8.28 4.09 -13.61
N GLU A 13 7.78 4.19 -14.85
CA GLU A 13 6.36 4.03 -15.18
C GLU A 13 5.86 2.61 -14.92
N GLN A 14 6.61 1.58 -15.32
CA GLN A 14 6.25 0.18 -15.06
C GLN A 14 6.33 -0.17 -13.57
N GLY A 15 7.32 0.39 -12.85
CA GLY A 15 7.43 0.25 -11.40
C GLY A 15 6.23 0.85 -10.67
N LEU A 16 5.78 2.04 -11.09
CA LEU A 16 4.59 2.69 -10.55
C LEU A 16 3.32 1.89 -10.84
N GLN A 17 3.11 1.44 -12.08
CA GLN A 17 1.94 0.63 -12.43
C GLN A 17 1.85 -0.67 -11.63
N ARG A 18 2.99 -1.35 -11.44
CA ARG A 18 3.06 -2.54 -10.58
C ARG A 18 2.70 -2.20 -9.13
N TYR A 19 3.29 -1.16 -8.56
CA TYR A 19 2.95 -0.70 -7.20
C TYR A 19 1.45 -0.42 -7.05
N LEU A 20 0.84 0.31 -8.00
CA LEU A 20 -0.59 0.61 -7.98
C LEU A 20 -1.46 -0.66 -8.08
N SER A 21 -1.03 -1.66 -8.86
CA SER A 21 -1.74 -2.95 -8.91
C SER A 21 -1.64 -3.74 -7.61
N GLU A 22 -0.49 -3.70 -6.92
CA GLU A 22 -0.28 -4.40 -5.65
C GLU A 22 -1.13 -3.79 -4.53
N ILE A 23 -1.12 -2.46 -4.38
CA ILE A 23 -1.86 -1.82 -3.28
C ILE A 23 -3.38 -1.95 -3.42
N ARG A 24 -3.89 -2.22 -4.64
CA ARG A 24 -5.32 -2.47 -4.88
C ARG A 24 -5.80 -3.82 -4.37
N LYS A 25 -4.88 -4.76 -4.09
CA LYS A 25 -5.21 -6.09 -3.55
C LYS A 25 -5.57 -6.04 -2.07
N PHE A 26 -5.16 -5.00 -1.34
CA PHE A 26 -5.53 -4.84 0.05
C PHE A 26 -7.00 -4.43 0.19
N PRO A 27 -7.78 -5.09 1.06
CA PRO A 27 -9.17 -4.72 1.30
C PRO A 27 -9.26 -3.37 2.02
N MET A 28 -10.32 -2.62 1.72
CA MET A 28 -10.68 -1.44 2.51
C MET A 28 -11.30 -1.89 3.83
N LEU A 29 -10.99 -1.14 4.88
CA LEU A 29 -11.53 -1.39 6.22
C LEU A 29 -12.84 -0.61 6.41
N THR A 30 -13.72 -1.17 7.24
CA THR A 30 -14.83 -0.40 7.80
C THR A 30 -14.32 0.48 8.94
N LYS A 31 -15.11 1.49 9.33
CA LYS A 31 -14.77 2.38 10.45
C LYS A 31 -14.61 1.60 11.76
N GLU A 32 -15.47 0.60 11.97
CA GLU A 32 -15.44 -0.29 13.12
C GLU A 32 -14.14 -1.12 13.15
N ASP A 33 -13.74 -1.69 12.01
CA ASP A 33 -12.48 -2.44 11.90
C ASP A 33 -11.27 -1.56 12.18
N GLU A 34 -11.24 -0.33 11.67
CA GLU A 34 -10.16 0.63 11.93
C GLU A 34 -10.02 0.92 13.42
N PHE A 35 -11.14 1.18 14.10
CA PHE A 35 -11.16 1.43 15.53
C PHE A 35 -10.59 0.24 16.32
N MET A 36 -11.06 -0.98 16.00
CA MET A 36 -10.62 -2.19 16.69
C MET A 36 -9.13 -2.49 16.45
N LEU A 37 -8.65 -2.32 15.21
CA LEU A 37 -7.24 -2.52 14.89
C LEU A 37 -6.35 -1.45 15.55
N ALA A 38 -6.79 -0.20 15.57
CA ALA A 38 -6.04 0.89 16.22
C ALA A 38 -5.93 0.65 17.73
N LYS A 39 -7.03 0.25 18.36
CA LYS A 39 -7.06 -0.11 19.78
C LYS A 39 -6.16 -1.31 20.07
N SER A 40 -6.22 -2.36 19.25
CA SER A 40 -5.34 -3.54 19.37
C SER A 40 -3.85 -3.15 19.33
N TRP A 41 -3.47 -2.32 18.36
CA TRP A 41 -2.10 -1.83 18.27
C TRP A 41 -1.69 -1.00 19.49
N GLN A 42 -2.54 -0.04 19.91
CA GLN A 42 -2.23 0.86 21.02
C GLN A 42 -2.10 0.13 22.36
N GLU A 43 -3.01 -0.80 22.66
CA GLU A 43 -3.09 -1.46 23.96
C GLU A 43 -2.17 -2.68 24.06
N HIS A 44 -2.01 -3.42 22.95
CA HIS A 44 -1.33 -4.73 22.95
C HIS A 44 -0.05 -4.74 22.10
N GLY A 45 0.30 -3.63 21.44
CA GLY A 45 1.45 -3.57 20.55
C GLY A 45 1.31 -4.46 19.31
N ASP A 46 0.08 -4.76 18.89
CA ASP A 46 -0.19 -5.65 17.76
C ASP A 46 0.29 -5.07 16.43
N THR A 47 1.49 -5.50 16.03
CA THR A 47 2.13 -5.09 14.77
C THR A 47 1.37 -5.57 13.54
N ARG A 48 0.59 -6.65 13.63
CA ARG A 48 -0.26 -7.11 12.52
C ARG A 48 -1.45 -6.19 12.35
N ALA A 49 -2.03 -5.69 13.44
CA ALA A 49 -3.07 -4.67 13.38
C ALA A 49 -2.57 -3.38 12.74
N ALA A 50 -1.40 -2.89 13.16
CA ALA A 50 -0.74 -1.74 12.53
C ALA A 50 -0.49 -1.96 11.03
N HIS A 51 0.01 -3.15 10.64
CA HIS A 51 0.23 -3.48 9.23
C HIS A 51 -1.08 -3.47 8.41
N LYS A 52 -2.16 -4.02 8.95
CA LYS A 52 -3.49 -3.99 8.30
C LYS A 52 -4.01 -2.56 8.11
N LEU A 53 -3.85 -1.69 9.13
CA LEU A 53 -4.23 -0.28 9.04
C LEU A 53 -3.45 0.45 7.94
N VAL A 54 -2.13 0.27 7.90
CA VAL A 54 -1.29 0.94 6.90
C VAL A 54 -1.62 0.47 5.49
N THR A 55 -1.71 -0.84 5.29
CA THR A 55 -1.90 -1.43 3.95
C THR A 55 -3.25 -1.12 3.33
N SER A 56 -4.33 -1.06 4.12
CA SER A 56 -5.66 -0.69 3.62
C SER A 56 -5.74 0.76 3.11
N HIS A 57 -4.86 1.64 3.61
CA HIS A 57 -4.85 3.07 3.28
C HIS A 57 -3.87 3.46 2.15
N LEU A 58 -3.07 2.54 1.64
CA LEU A 58 -2.07 2.84 0.60
C LEU A 58 -2.68 3.45 -0.67
N ARG A 59 -3.92 3.07 -1.01
CA ARG A 59 -4.66 3.64 -2.15
C ARG A 59 -4.91 5.14 -1.99
N LEU A 60 -5.22 5.59 -0.77
CA LEU A 60 -5.42 7.01 -0.46
C LEU A 60 -4.11 7.78 -0.54
N VAL A 61 -3.03 7.23 0.03
CA VAL A 61 -1.69 7.82 -0.03
C VAL A 61 -1.26 8.02 -1.49
N ALA A 62 -1.40 6.99 -2.33
CA ALA A 62 -1.08 7.07 -3.75
C ALA A 62 -1.89 8.16 -4.46
N LYS A 63 -3.19 8.26 -4.17
CA LYS A 63 -4.07 9.30 -4.73
C LYS A 63 -3.60 10.71 -4.35
N ILE A 64 -3.26 10.92 -3.08
CA ILE A 64 -2.77 12.22 -2.59
C ILE A 64 -1.42 12.55 -3.24
N ALA A 65 -0.47 11.62 -3.26
CA ALA A 65 0.86 11.82 -3.83
C ALA A 65 0.81 12.17 -5.33
N MET A 66 -0.11 11.56 -6.09
CA MET A 66 -0.32 11.91 -7.51
C MET A 66 -0.83 13.33 -7.71
N GLY A 67 -1.48 13.94 -6.70
CA GLY A 67 -1.96 15.32 -6.77
C GLY A 67 -0.86 16.39 -6.58
N TYR A 68 0.35 15.99 -6.17
CA TYR A 68 1.51 16.89 -6.04
C TYR A 68 2.48 16.81 -7.23
N ARG A 69 2.14 16.01 -8.25
CA ARG A 69 2.91 15.92 -9.50
C ARG A 69 2.56 17.04 -10.47
#